data_AF-A0A834RZ63-F1
#
_entry.id   AF-A0A834RZ63-F1
#
_cell.length_a   1.000
_cell.length_b   1.000
_cell.length_c   1.000
_cell.angle_alpha   90.00
_cell.angle_beta   90.00
_cell.angle_gamma   90.00
#
_symmetry.space_group_name_H-M   'P 1'
#
loop_
_entity.id
_entity.type
_entity.pdbx_description
1 polymer ?
#
loop_
_entity_poly.entity_id
_entity_poly.type
_entity_poly.pdbx_seq_one_letter_code
_entity_poly.pdbx_strand_id
1 'polypeptide(L)'
;MNEYWQDKRADISSIRCPAYVLASISTGLHTVGSLRGFEDIPHDKKWLRLHSTQEWHDLYQKHSVADFKKFLDFYLKGENNGWEQTARARISVISYNQTPQQSIDRHD
;
A
#
# COMPACT_ATOMS: atom_id res chain seq x y z
N MET A 1 -11.38 -24.27 -3.03
CA MET A 1 -12.28 -23.28 -2.40
C MET A 1 -13.70 -23.77 -2.61
N ASN A 2 -14.55 -23.82 -1.58
CA ASN A 2 -15.98 -24.16 -1.74
C ASN A 2 -16.83 -22.90 -1.90
N GLU A 3 -18.13 -23.04 -2.16
CA GLU A 3 -19.05 -21.91 -2.37
C GLU A 3 -19.04 -20.92 -1.19
N TYR A 4 -19.08 -21.43 0.04
CA TYR A 4 -19.06 -20.61 1.25
C TYR A 4 -17.85 -19.67 1.31
N TRP A 5 -16.64 -20.15 1.01
CA TRP A 5 -15.45 -19.31 1.04
C TRP A 5 -15.31 -18.40 -0.19
N GLN A 6 -15.89 -18.77 -1.33
CA GLN A 6 -15.94 -17.90 -2.51
C GLN A 6 -16.82 -16.68 -2.25
N ASP A 7 -17.96 -16.86 -1.57
CA ASP A 7 -18.85 -15.75 -1.17
C ASP A 7 -18.15 -14.70 -0.28
N LYS A 8 -17.17 -15.12 0.52
CA LYS A 8 -16.40 -14.19 1.38
C LYS A 8 -15.25 -13.51 0.67
N ARG A 9 -14.97 -13.85 -0.58
CA ARG A 9 -13.90 -13.21 -1.36
C ARG A 9 -14.44 -11.92 -1.98
N ALA A 10 -13.81 -10.80 -1.65
CA ALA A 10 -14.13 -9.52 -2.28
C ALA A 10 -13.86 -9.57 -3.80
N ASP A 11 -14.79 -9.03 -4.60
CA ASP A 11 -14.58 -8.84 -6.03
C ASP A 11 -13.72 -7.59 -6.27
N ILE A 12 -12.40 -7.77 -6.29
CA ILE A 12 -11.42 -6.70 -6.50
C ILE A 12 -11.56 -6.08 -7.89
N SER A 13 -12.07 -6.84 -8.87
CA SER A 13 -12.26 -6.36 -10.24
C SER A 13 -13.32 -5.26 -10.34
N SER A 14 -14.09 -5.01 -9.27
CA SER A 14 -15.08 -3.92 -9.17
C SER A 14 -14.48 -2.57 -8.77
N ILE A 15 -13.23 -2.51 -8.30
CA ILE A 15 -12.59 -1.27 -7.85
C ILE A 15 -12.31 -0.36 -9.06
N ARG A 16 -12.85 0.86 -9.02
CA ARG A 16 -12.67 1.91 -10.05
C ARG A 16 -12.02 3.19 -9.53
N CYS A 17 -11.94 3.35 -8.21
CA CYS A 17 -11.36 4.52 -7.58
C CYS A 17 -9.83 4.36 -7.43
N PRO A 18 -9.08 5.46 -7.42
CA PRO A 18 -7.66 5.42 -7.09
C PRO A 18 -7.45 4.74 -5.74
N ALA A 19 -6.43 3.88 -5.64
CA ALA A 19 -6.18 3.07 -4.46
C ALA A 19 -4.76 3.27 -3.93
N TYR A 20 -4.63 3.51 -2.63
CA TYR A 20 -3.35 3.45 -1.95
C TYR A 20 -3.36 2.30 -0.94
N VAL A 21 -2.61 1.24 -1.24
CA VAL A 21 -2.58 -0.02 -0.51
C VAL A 21 -1.34 -0.10 0.37
N LEU A 22 -1.54 -0.46 1.64
CA LEU A 22 -0.47 -0.82 2.57
C LEU A 22 -0.42 -2.33 2.75
N ALA A 23 0.80 -2.86 2.83
CA ALA A 23 1.07 -4.24 3.17
C ALA A 23 2.21 -4.30 4.18
N SER A 24 2.11 -5.20 5.16
CA SER A 24 3.17 -5.43 6.14
C SER A 24 3.72 -6.84 5.96
N ILE A 25 5.04 -7.02 6.07
CA ILE A 25 5.68 -8.35 6.15
C ILE A 25 5.90 -8.82 7.59
N SER A 26 5.37 -8.08 8.59
CA SER A 26 5.53 -8.42 10.00
C SER A 26 4.65 -9.58 10.48
N THR A 27 3.50 -9.82 9.83
CA THR A 27 2.57 -10.91 10.18
C THR A 27 2.00 -11.56 8.91
N GLY A 28 1.42 -12.74 9.01
CA GLY A 28 0.77 -13.44 7.89
C GLY A 28 -0.72 -13.16 7.71
N LEU A 29 -1.32 -12.22 8.47
CA LEU A 29 -2.77 -12.00 8.48
C LEU A 29 -3.24 -11.27 7.21
N HIS A 30 -2.68 -10.09 6.96
CA HIS A 30 -3.20 -9.18 5.93
C HIS A 30 -2.35 -9.14 4.66
N THR A 31 -1.09 -9.56 4.72
CA THR A 31 -0.09 -9.41 3.64
C THR A 31 -0.56 -9.99 2.32
N VAL A 32 -1.03 -11.23 2.33
CA VAL A 32 -1.46 -11.92 1.11
C VAL A 32 -2.69 -11.24 0.50
N GLY A 33 -3.62 -10.79 1.35
CA GLY A 33 -4.81 -10.08 0.91
C GLY A 33 -4.47 -8.71 0.31
N SER A 34 -3.62 -7.93 0.96
CA SER A 34 -3.17 -6.62 0.46
C SER A 34 -2.44 -6.73 -0.87
N LEU A 35 -1.49 -7.67 -0.99
CA LEU A 35 -0.71 -7.85 -2.22
C LEU A 35 -1.56 -8.36 -3.38
N ARG A 36 -2.38 -9.39 -3.17
CA ARG A 36 -3.29 -9.88 -4.22
C ARG A 36 -4.33 -8.83 -4.60
N GLY A 37 -4.88 -8.11 -3.63
CA GLY A 37 -5.79 -7.00 -3.90
C GLY A 37 -5.13 -5.92 -4.76
N PHE A 38 -3.88 -5.55 -4.46
CA PHE A 38 -3.13 -4.62 -5.29
C PHE A 38 -2.91 -5.15 -6.72
N GLU A 39 -2.54 -6.42 -6.88
CA GLU A 39 -2.37 -7.05 -8.20
C GLU A 39 -3.68 -7.07 -9.01
N ASP A 40 -4.78 -7.49 -8.39
CA ASP A 40 -6.08 -7.72 -9.02
C ASP A 40 -6.86 -6.42 -9.37
N ILE A 41 -6.50 -5.25 -8.81
CA ILE A 41 -7.14 -3.96 -9.20
C ILE A 41 -6.91 -3.69 -10.70
N PRO A 42 -7.95 -3.42 -11.52
CA PRO A 42 -7.85 -3.46 -12.98
C PRO A 42 -7.29 -2.18 -13.62
N HIS A 43 -6.73 -1.24 -12.86
CA HIS A 43 -6.23 0.03 -13.38
C HIS A 43 -4.92 0.46 -12.72
N ASP A 44 -4.18 1.33 -13.39
CA ASP A 44 -2.85 1.77 -12.95
C ASP A 44 -2.86 2.87 -11.89
N LYS A 45 -4.01 3.49 -11.59
CA LYS A 45 -4.18 4.46 -10.48
C LYS A 45 -4.18 3.77 -9.11
N LYS A 46 -3.16 2.95 -8.87
CA LYS A 46 -2.93 2.21 -7.64
C LYS A 46 -1.48 2.39 -7.20
N TRP A 47 -1.27 2.45 -5.88
CA TRP A 47 0.04 2.52 -5.24
C TRP A 47 0.13 1.50 -4.13
N LEU A 48 1.32 0.91 -3.95
CA LEU A 48 1.64 -0.04 -2.89
C LEU A 48 2.77 0.51 -2.03
N ARG A 49 2.61 0.43 -0.71
CA ARG A 49 3.74 0.48 0.24
C ARG A 49 3.81 -0.80 1.05
N LEU A 50 4.92 -1.53 0.90
CA LEU A 50 5.24 -2.74 1.65
C LEU A 50 6.27 -2.41 2.74
N HIS A 51 5.90 -2.55 4.01
CA HIS A 51 6.73 -2.15 5.16
C HIS A 51 7.07 -3.33 6.10
N SER A 52 8.17 -3.22 6.83
CA SER A 52 8.75 -4.29 7.67
C SER A 52 8.30 -4.28 9.14
N THR A 53 7.46 -3.33 9.53
CA THR A 53 7.04 -3.10 10.92
C THR A 53 5.63 -3.63 11.19
N GLN A 54 5.27 -3.75 12.47
CA GLN A 54 3.90 -4.07 12.89
C GLN A 54 2.93 -2.99 12.37
N GLU A 55 1.72 -3.38 11.96
CA GLU A 55 0.76 -2.52 11.24
C GLU A 55 0.42 -1.22 11.97
N TRP A 56 0.18 -1.26 13.28
CA TRP A 56 -0.15 -0.10 14.10
C TRP A 56 1.07 0.78 14.31
N HIS A 57 2.25 0.17 14.43
CA HIS A 57 3.49 0.94 14.50
C HIS A 57 3.65 1.79 13.25
N ASP A 58 3.51 1.22 12.06
CA ASP A 58 3.63 1.94 10.78
C ASP A 58 2.54 3.01 10.60
N LEU A 59 1.28 2.64 10.85
CA LEU A 59 0.11 3.48 10.64
C LEU A 59 0.22 4.81 11.39
N TYR A 60 0.75 4.79 12.61
CA TYR A 60 0.88 5.98 13.45
C TYR A 60 2.19 6.76 13.28
N GLN A 61 3.07 6.36 12.36
CA GLN A 61 4.26 7.16 12.07
C GLN A 61 3.91 8.46 11.35
N LYS A 62 4.59 9.55 11.71
CA LYS A 62 4.40 10.86 11.07
C LYS A 62 4.58 10.82 9.55
N HIS A 63 5.57 10.06 9.07
CA HIS A 63 5.82 9.90 7.64
C HIS A 63 4.68 9.13 6.95
N SER A 64 4.13 8.10 7.59
CA SER A 64 3.00 7.33 7.06
C SER A 64 1.76 8.19 6.90
N VAL A 65 1.44 8.97 7.93
CA VAL A 65 0.31 9.90 7.92
C VAL A 65 0.51 10.99 6.86
N ALA A 66 1.72 11.55 6.74
CA ALA A 66 2.02 12.58 5.73
C ALA A 66 1.89 12.06 4.30
N ASP A 67 2.38 10.85 4.04
CA ASP A 67 2.30 10.21 2.72
C ASP A 67 0.85 9.83 2.35
N PHE A 68 0.07 9.30 3.30
CA PHE A 68 -1.36 9.05 3.10
C PHE A 68 -2.13 10.36 2.86
N LYS A 69 -1.81 11.42 3.62
CA LYS A 69 -2.39 12.75 3.41
C LYS A 69 -2.09 13.28 2.02
N LYS A 70 -0.86 13.10 1.50
CA LYS A 70 -0.48 13.51 0.13
C LYS A 70 -1.38 12.87 -0.93
N PHE A 71 -1.66 11.58 -0.81
CA PHE A 71 -2.63 10.87 -1.67
C PHE A 71 -4.03 11.48 -1.59
N LEU A 72 -4.54 11.71 -0.37
CA LEU A 72 -5.88 12.26 -0.17
C LEU A 72 -5.98 13.71 -0.67
N ASP A 73 -4.99 14.56 -0.41
CA ASP A 73 -4.97 15.95 -0.87
C ASP A 73 -5.03 16.02 -2.41
N PHE A 74 -4.32 15.12 -3.12
CA PHE A 74 -4.38 15.07 -4.58
C PHE A 74 -5.77 14.68 -5.10
N TYR A 75 -6.32 13.57 -4.59
CA TYR A 75 -7.58 13.02 -5.14
C TYR A 75 -8.86 13.64 -4.58
N LEU A 76 -8.83 14.16 -3.35
CA LEU A 76 -10.02 14.69 -2.67
C LEU A 76 -10.06 16.22 -2.63
N LYS A 77 -8.90 16.90 -2.69
CA LYS A 77 -8.85 18.37 -2.73
C LYS A 77 -8.43 18.94 -4.09
N GLY A 78 -7.94 18.09 -5.00
CA GLY A 78 -7.42 18.53 -6.30
C GLY A 78 -6.10 19.29 -6.18
N GLU A 79 -5.36 19.12 -5.08
CA GLU A 79 -4.05 19.76 -4.91
C GLU A 79 -3.04 19.15 -5.87
N ASN A 80 -2.34 19.98 -6.66
CA ASN A 80 -1.25 19.51 -7.51
C ASN A 80 0.05 19.36 -6.70
N ASN A 81 0.07 18.36 -5.80
CA ASN A 81 1.18 18.08 -4.89
C ASN A 81 2.19 17.04 -5.45
N GLY A 82 2.06 16.70 -6.74
CA GLY A 82 2.91 15.73 -7.40
C GLY A 82 2.72 14.28 -6.92
N TRP A 83 1.52 13.90 -6.46
CA TRP A 83 1.26 12.52 -6.04
C TRP A 83 1.46 11.52 -7.18
N GLU A 84 1.04 11.82 -8.41
CA GLU A 84 1.10 10.85 -9.51
C GLU A 84 2.54 10.50 -9.96
N GLN A 85 3.54 11.27 -9.54
CA GLN A 85 4.97 11.00 -9.75
C GLN A 85 5.54 10.02 -8.71
N THR A 86 4.80 9.73 -7.64
CA THR A 86 5.19 8.77 -6.59
C THR A 86 5.35 7.38 -7.19
N ALA A 87 6.41 6.66 -6.83
CA ALA A 87 6.64 5.31 -7.31
C ALA A 87 5.44 4.40 -6.98
N ARG A 88 4.95 3.65 -7.99
CA ARG A 88 3.76 2.79 -7.87
C ARG A 88 3.90 1.69 -6.83
N ALA A 89 5.13 1.23 -6.59
CA ALA A 89 5.45 0.28 -5.54
C ALA A 89 6.68 0.75 -4.78
N ARG A 90 6.54 0.87 -3.46
CA ARG A 90 7.60 1.22 -2.52
C ARG A 90 7.71 0.10 -1.50
N ILE A 91 8.85 -0.58 -1.42
CA ILE A 91 9.03 -1.81 -0.64
C ILE A 91 10.19 -1.70 0.35
N SER A 92 10.04 -2.40 1.46
CA SER A 92 11.11 -2.63 2.43
C SER A 92 11.82 -3.93 2.12
N VAL A 93 13.14 -3.88 1.99
CA VAL A 93 14.03 -5.03 1.87
C VAL A 93 14.56 -5.35 3.27
N ILE A 94 14.26 -6.56 3.74
CA ILE A 94 14.80 -7.08 5.00
C ILE A 94 15.98 -7.99 4.66
N SER A 95 17.15 -7.62 5.17
CA SER A 95 18.38 -8.40 5.04
C SER A 95 18.74 -9.04 6.37
N TYR A 96 19.41 -10.21 6.31
CA TYR A 96 19.83 -10.93 7.51
C TYR A 96 20.78 -10.08 8.36
N ASN A 97 20.46 -9.90 9.65
CA ASN A 97 21.20 -9.11 10.62
C ASN A 97 21.48 -7.64 10.21
N GLN A 98 20.60 -7.05 9.40
CA GLN A 98 20.72 -5.66 8.98
C GLN A 98 19.42 -4.90 9.23
N THR A 99 19.52 -3.58 9.43
CA THR A 99 18.36 -2.70 9.50
C THR A 99 17.60 -2.76 8.17
N PRO A 100 16.27 -2.89 8.18
CA PRO A 100 15.46 -2.88 6.96
C PRO A 100 15.74 -1.63 6.12
N GLN A 101 15.94 -1.83 4.83
CA GLN A 101 16.10 -0.74 3.87
C GLN A 101 14.76 -0.47 3.21
N GLN A 102 14.28 0.77 3.28
CA GLN A 102 13.03 1.16 2.63
C GLN A 102 13.35 1.84 1.30
N SER A 103 12.65 1.47 0.23
CA SER A 103 12.62 2.29 -0.98
C SER A 103 11.74 3.51 -0.69
N ILE A 104 12.33 4.49 0.00
CA ILE A 104 11.76 5.82 0.12
C ILE A 104 12.07 6.50 -1.22
N ASP A 105 11.09 7.18 -1.81
CA ASP A 105 11.38 8.15 -2.87
C ASP A 105 12.35 9.18 -2.25
N ARG A 106 13.65 8.96 -2.44
CA ARG A 106 14.69 9.91 -2.03
C ARG A 106 14.58 11.09 -2.98
N HIS A 107 13.74 12.04 -2.62
CA HIS A 107 13.89 13.40 -3.11
C HIS A 107 15.00 14.04 -2.29
N ASP A 108 16.23 13.75 -2.72
CA ASP A 108 17.41 14.59 -2.45
C ASP A 108 17.33 15.81 -3.38
#